data_AF-A0A959HJY9-F1
#
_entry.id   AF-A0A959HJY9-F1
#
_cell.length_a   1.000
_cell.length_b   1.000
_cell.length_c   1.000
_cell.angle_alpha   90.00
_cell.angle_beta   90.00
_cell.angle_gamma   90.00
#
_symmetry.space_group_name_H-M   'P 1'
#
loop_
_entity.id
_entity.type
_entity.pdbx_description
1 polymer ?
#
loop_
_entity_poly.entity_id
_entity_poly.type
_entity_poly.pdbx_seq_one_letter_code
_entity_poly.pdbx_strand_id
1 'polypeptide(L)' 'MPKDVRGRLEADFGADFSSVRIHTGKDAVQMAELLRAQAFTHGCDIYFNEGKYAPFSKTGLELLAHELAHVVQQKGKK' A
#
# COMPACT_ATOMS: atom_id res chain seq x y z
N MET A 1 8.51 -2.43 2.24
CA MET A 1 7.76 -2.28 3.51
C MET A 1 8.63 -2.76 4.68
N PRO A 2 8.65 -2.08 5.85
CA PRO A 2 9.28 -2.58 7.07
C PRO A 2 8.74 -3.95 7.48
N LYS A 3 9.59 -4.84 7.99
CA LYS A 3 9.21 -6.23 8.32
C LYS A 3 8.17 -6.29 9.45
N ASP A 4 8.32 -5.45 10.47
CA ASP A 4 7.42 -5.40 11.63
C ASP A 4 6.00 -4.97 11.23
N VAL A 5 5.90 -3.93 10.39
CA VAL A 5 4.63 -3.44 9.84
C VAL A 5 3.99 -4.50 8.94
N ARG A 6 4.81 -5.15 8.09
CA ARG A 6 4.33 -6.23 7.22
C ARG A 6 3.77 -7.38 8.04
N GLY A 7 4.53 -7.94 8.98
CA GLY A 7 4.11 -9.11 9.74
C GLY A 7 2.84 -8.87 10.56
N ARG A 8 2.68 -7.66 11.12
CA ARG A 8 1.44 -7.25 11.77
C ARG A 8 0.26 -7.26 10.80
N LEU A 9 0.39 -6.61 9.64
CA LEU A 9 -0.70 -6.52 8.66
C LEU A 9 -1.00 -7.88 8.02
N GLU A 10 0.01 -8.72 7.77
CA GLU A 10 -0.18 -10.09 7.29
C GLU A 10 -1.00 -10.92 8.29
N ALA A 11 -0.75 -10.77 9.59
CA ALA A 11 -1.55 -11.41 10.64
C ALA A 11 -2.99 -10.85 10.71
N ASP A 12 -3.15 -9.53 10.61
CA ASP A 12 -4.47 -8.87 10.65
C ASP A 12 -5.35 -9.25 9.44
N PHE A 13 -4.74 -9.42 8.26
CA PHE A 13 -5.45 -9.77 7.01
C PHE A 13 -5.51 -11.28 6.73
N GLY A 14 -4.67 -12.10 7.37
CA GLY A 14 -4.52 -13.51 7.04
C GLY A 14 -3.99 -13.75 5.61
N ALA A 15 -3.15 -12.83 5.10
CA ALA A 15 -2.68 -12.84 3.71
C ALA A 15 -1.17 -12.60 3.61
N ASP A 16 -0.53 -13.10 2.55
CA ASP A 16 0.89 -12.87 2.27
C ASP A 16 1.10 -11.57 1.46
N PHE A 17 1.90 -10.67 2.04
CA PHE A 17 2.33 -9.40 1.45
C PHE A 17 3.82 -9.40 1.12
N SER A 18 4.48 -10.56 1.10
CA SER A 18 5.88 -10.68 0.70
C SER A 18 6.16 -10.14 -0.71
N SER A 19 5.17 -10.27 -1.60
CA SER A 19 5.23 -9.81 -3.00
C SER A 19 4.84 -8.34 -3.19
N VAL A 20 4.42 -7.64 -2.13
CA VAL A 20 3.99 -6.25 -2.22
C VAL A 20 5.18 -5.31 -2.39
N ARG A 21 5.13 -4.47 -3.43
CA ARG A 21 6.09 -3.41 -3.70
C ARG A 21 5.48 -2.05 -3.39
N ILE A 22 6.26 -1.21 -2.71
CA ILE A 22 5.85 0.12 -2.32
C ILE A 22 6.66 1.13 -3.12
N HIS A 23 5.97 2.01 -3.83
CA HIS A 23 6.54 3.07 -4.64
C HIS A 23 6.24 4.43 -4.01
N THR A 24 7.30 5.16 -3.66
CA THR A 24 7.22 6.51 -3.07
C THR A 24 8.10 7.52 -3.82
N GLY A 25 8.61 7.12 -4.99
CA GLY A 25 9.43 7.96 -5.85
C GLY A 25 8.59 8.94 -6.67
N LYS A 26 9.27 9.81 -7.42
CA LYS A 26 8.63 10.87 -8.24
C LYS A 26 7.54 10.34 -9.18
N ASP A 27 7.77 9.20 -9.81
CA ASP A 27 6.78 8.60 -10.73
C ASP A 27 5.50 8.17 -9.99
N ALA A 28 5.64 7.62 -8.78
CA ALA A 28 4.50 7.23 -7.95
C ALA A 28 3.68 8.45 -7.52
N VAL A 29 4.37 9.54 -7.14
CA VAL A 29 3.74 10.81 -6.80
C VAL A 29 2.96 11.34 -8.00
N GLN A 30 3.58 11.45 -9.18
CA GLN A 30 2.94 11.95 -10.39
C GLN A 30 1.71 11.12 -10.77
N MET A 31 1.79 9.79 -10.70
CA MET A 31 0.64 8.92 -10.98
C MET A 31 -0.49 9.12 -9.96
N ALA A 32 -0.16 9.21 -8.67
CA ALA A 32 -1.16 9.44 -7.62
C ALA A 32 -1.82 10.82 -7.77
N GLU A 33 -1.09 11.85 -8.17
CA GLU A 33 -1.62 13.19 -8.47
C GLU A 33 -2.58 13.19 -9.66
N LEU A 34 -2.22 12.51 -10.75
CA LEU A 34 -3.10 12.37 -11.93
C LEU A 34 -4.44 11.71 -11.58
N LEU A 35 -4.41 10.75 -10.65
CA LEU A 35 -5.60 10.08 -10.13
C LEU A 35 -6.28 10.84 -8.98
N ARG A 36 -5.72 11.97 -8.54
CA ARG A 36 -6.14 12.74 -7.36
C ARG A 36 -6.27 11.89 -6.10
N ALA A 37 -5.35 10.94 -5.93
CA ALA A 37 -5.35 9.95 -4.85
C ALA A 37 -4.21 10.20 -3.85
N GLN A 38 -4.41 9.74 -2.61
CA GLN A 38 -3.35 9.73 -1.60
C GLN A 38 -2.41 8.54 -1.76
N ALA A 39 -2.96 7.41 -2.20
CA ALA A 39 -2.26 6.24 -2.66
C ALA A 39 -3.19 5.46 -3.60
N PHE A 40 -2.65 4.50 -4.36
CA PHE A 40 -3.46 3.56 -5.10
C PHE A 40 -2.72 2.22 -5.28
N THR A 41 -3.49 1.17 -5.57
CA THR A 41 -2.98 -0.20 -5.73
C THR A 41 -3.21 -0.73 -7.14
N HIS A 42 -2.17 -1.29 -7.75
CA HIS A 42 -2.21 -2.00 -9.01
C HIS A 42 -1.50 -3.35 -8.89
N GLY A 43 -2.25 -4.45 -8.88
CA GLY A 43 -1.75 -5.80 -8.64
C GLY A 43 -1.15 -5.93 -7.24
N CYS A 44 0.18 -6.08 -7.18
CA CYS A 44 0.94 -6.11 -5.92
C CYS A 44 1.77 -4.84 -5.71
N ASP A 45 1.58 -3.81 -6.53
CA ASP A 45 2.28 -2.54 -6.44
C ASP A 45 1.38 -1.50 -5.80
N ILE A 46 1.88 -0.82 -4.78
CA ILE A 46 1.20 0.28 -4.09
C ILE A 46 2.00 1.55 -4.31
N TYR A 47 1.33 2.58 -4.80
CA TYR A 47 1.92 3.87 -5.14
C TYR A 47 1.40 4.91 -4.17
N PHE A 48 2.30 5.61 -3.48
CA PHE A 48 1.94 6.66 -2.55
C PHE A 48 2.23 8.05 -3.12
N ASN A 49 1.34 8.98 -2.84
CA ASN A 49 1.58 10.40 -3.08
C ASN A 49 2.61 10.96 -2.09
N GLU A 50 3.10 12.17 -2.36
CA GLU A 50 4.15 12.81 -1.57
C GLU A 50 3.77 12.90 -0.10
N GLY A 51 4.67 12.44 0.77
CA GLY A 51 4.47 12.44 2.22
C GLY A 51 3.38 11.49 2.74
N LYS A 52 2.74 10.67 1.90
CA LYS A 52 1.65 9.78 2.31
C LYS A 52 2.13 8.43 2.84
N TYR A 53 3.30 7.96 2.43
CA TYR A 53 3.89 6.74 2.99
C TYR A 53 4.52 7.01 4.35
N ALA A 54 3.73 6.83 5.41
CA ALA A 54 4.16 6.97 6.80
C ALA A 54 3.73 5.74 7.62
N PRO A 55 4.35 4.57 7.43
CA PRO A 55 3.89 3.29 7.99
C PRO A 55 3.93 3.22 9.52
N PHE A 56 4.59 4.17 10.19
CA PHE A 56 4.66 4.29 11.65
C PHE A 56 3.72 5.35 12.22
N SER A 57 3.06 6.16 11.39
CA SER A 57 2.01 7.07 11.84
C SER A 57 0.67 6.36 11.80
N LYS A 58 -0.27 6.75 12.66
CA LYS A 58 -1.63 6.17 12.67
C LYS A 58 -2.29 6.30 11.29
N THR A 59 -2.30 7.51 10.74
CA THR A 59 -2.93 7.81 9.44
C THR A 59 -2.24 7.09 8.27
N GLY A 60 -0.90 7.03 8.27
CA GLY A 60 -0.16 6.35 7.19
C GLY A 60 -0.28 4.82 7.28
N LEU A 61 -0.39 4.26 8.48
CA LEU A 61 -0.68 2.85 8.68
C LEU A 61 -2.10 2.49 8.22
N GLU A 62 -3.10 3.32 8.55
CA GLU A 62 -4.48 3.16 8.07
C GLU A 62 -4.56 3.22 6.55
N LEU A 63 -3.85 4.17 5.92
CA LEU A 63 -3.76 4.27 4.46
C LEU A 63 -3.09 3.04 3.85
N LEU A 64 -1.98 2.57 4.42
CA LEU A 64 -1.31 1.35 3.96
C LEU A 64 -2.22 0.11 4.08
N ALA A 65 -2.95 -0.03 5.18
CA ALA A 65 -3.90 -1.12 5.36
C ALA A 65 -5.05 -1.06 4.34
N HIS A 66 -5.54 0.14 4.02
CA HIS A 66 -6.55 0.35 2.97
C HIS A 66 -6.06 -0.16 1.61
N GLU A 67 -4.85 0.22 1.22
CA GLU A 67 -4.26 -0.23 -0.06
C GLU A 67 -3.98 -1.75 -0.07
N LEU A 68 -3.52 -2.31 1.05
CA LEU A 68 -3.32 -3.76 1.15
C LEU A 68 -4.64 -4.54 1.02
N ALA A 69 -5.76 -3.99 1.50
CA ALA A 69 -7.07 -4.58 1.26
C ALA A 69 -7.37 -4.69 -0.24
N HIS A 70 -6.99 -3.68 -1.05
CA HIS A 70 -7.10 -3.74 -2.50
C HIS A 70 -6.19 -4.81 -3.11
N VAL A 71 -4.98 -5.05 -2.59
CA VAL A 71 -4.11 -6.16 -3.03
C VAL A 71 -4.82 -7.51 -2.84
N VAL A 72 -5.40 -7.74 -1.66
CA VAL A 72 -6.13 -8.98 -1.36
C VAL A 72 -7.34 -9.14 -2.30
N GLN A 73 -8.11 -8.08 -2.48
CA GLN A 73 -9.27 -8.08 -3.38
C GLN A 73 -8.90 -8.35 -4.84
N GLN A 74 -7.80 -7.78 -5.34
CA GLN A 74 -7.33 -7.99 -6.71
C GLN A 74 -6.78 -9.41 -6.92
N LYS A 75 -6.08 -9.99 -5.92
CA LYS A 75 -5.64 -11.40 -5.96
C LYS A 75 -6.82 -12.39 -5.99
N GLY A 76 -7.93 -12.04 -5.33
CA GLY A 76 -9.15 -12.87 -5.27
C GLY A 76 -10.02 -12.80 -6.54
N LYS A 77 -9.82 -11.83 -7.43
CA LYS A 77 -10.48 -11.76 -8.73
C LYS A 77 -9.77 -12.69 -9.73
N LYS A 78 -10.09 -13.98 -9.67
CA LYS A 78 -9.79 -14.96 -10.72
C LYS A 78 -11.08 -15.43 -11.38
#